data_AF-A0A655XBV4-F1
#
_entry.id   AF-A0A655XBV4-F1
#
_cell.length_a   1.000
_cell.length_b   1.000
_cell.length_c   1.000
_cell.angle_alpha   90.00
_cell.angle_beta   90.00
_cell.angle_gamma   90.00
#
_symmetry.space_group_name_H-M   'P 1'
#
loop_
_entity.id
_entity.type
_entity.pdbx_description
1 polymer ?
#
loop_
_entity_poly.entity_id
_entity_poly.type
_entity_poly.pdbx_seq_one_letter_code
_entity_poly.pdbx_strand_id
1 'polypeptide(L)'
;MELLKAFEEFNYPNEIGPGVYDIHSPNIPAQTWIEDLLRKAAEKIPAQRLWVNPDCGLKTRNWPEVEAALTNMVNAAKALRAEWQA
;
A
#
# COMPACT_ATOMS: atom_id res chain seq x y z
N MET A 1 10.14 6.88 -3.86
CA MET A 1 8.90 7.63 -3.58
C MET A 1 9.28 9.01 -3.06
N GLU A 2 9.41 10.01 -3.94
CA GLU A 2 9.90 11.35 -3.55
C GLU A 2 8.97 12.07 -2.57
N LEU A 3 7.65 11.95 -2.73
CA LEU A 3 6.67 12.61 -1.86
C LEU A 3 6.70 12.13 -0.40
N LEU A 4 7.20 10.91 -0.13
CA LEU A 4 7.31 10.42 1.25
C LEU A 4 8.44 11.08 2.04
N LYS A 5 9.42 11.70 1.37
CA LYS A 5 10.53 12.41 2.04
C LYS A 5 10.02 13.54 2.93
N ALA A 6 8.95 14.23 2.54
CA ALA A 6 8.37 15.27 3.37
C ALA A 6 7.95 14.73 4.75
N PHE A 7 7.36 13.54 4.83
CA PHE A 7 6.94 12.95 6.11
C PHE A 7 8.13 12.54 6.98
N GLU A 8 9.23 12.12 6.36
CA GLU A 8 10.51 11.83 7.04
C GLU A 8 11.12 13.12 7.59
N GLU A 9 11.24 14.17 6.76
CA GLU A 9 11.83 15.47 7.12
C GLU A 9 11.05 16.18 8.24
N PHE A 10 9.72 16.12 8.20
CA PHE A 10 8.87 16.70 9.25
C PHE A 10 8.72 15.80 10.48
N ASN A 11 9.30 14.59 10.46
CA ASN A 11 9.08 13.53 11.47
C ASN A 11 7.59 13.39 11.82
N TYR A 12 6.75 13.26 10.79
CA TYR A 12 5.30 13.27 10.94
C TYR A 12 4.87 12.22 11.97
N PRO A 13 4.18 12.60 13.05
CA PRO A 13 4.00 11.71 14.20
C PRO A 13 2.93 10.64 13.98
N ASN A 14 1.97 10.89 13.07
CA ASN A 14 0.79 10.05 12.88
C ASN A 14 1.01 8.95 11.83
N GLU A 15 -0.01 8.12 11.66
CA GLU A 15 -0.08 7.05 10.67
C GLU A 15 -0.40 7.58 9.27
N ILE A 16 -0.03 6.83 8.23
CA ILE A 16 -0.25 7.19 6.82
C ILE A 16 -0.46 5.96 5.94
N GLY A 17 -1.34 6.09 4.95
CA GLY A 17 -1.64 5.06 3.97
C GLY A 17 -1.41 5.55 2.55
N PRO A 18 -0.17 5.47 2.02
CA PRO A 18 0.08 5.78 0.62
C PRO A 18 -0.64 4.75 -0.24
N GLY A 19 -1.53 5.19 -1.12
CA GLY A 19 -2.31 4.29 -1.97
C GLY A 19 -1.42 3.34 -2.77
N VAL A 20 -1.77 2.05 -2.76
CA VAL A 20 -1.02 0.96 -3.44
C VAL A 20 -1.83 0.30 -4.56
N TYR A 21 -2.95 0.91 -4.94
CA TYR A 21 -3.81 0.43 -6.02
C TYR A 21 -4.41 1.63 -6.72
N ASP A 22 -3.94 1.87 -7.94
CA ASP A 22 -4.49 2.87 -8.86
C ASP A 22 -5.88 2.44 -9.31
N ILE A 23 -6.87 2.97 -8.58
CA ILE A 23 -8.27 2.70 -8.84
C ILE A 23 -8.77 3.36 -10.11
N HIS A 24 -7.99 4.17 -10.84
CA HIS A 24 -8.38 4.79 -12.11
C HIS A 24 -7.95 3.95 -13.32
N SER A 25 -7.13 2.92 -13.10
CA SER A 25 -6.72 1.94 -14.09
C SER A 25 -7.54 0.64 -13.99
N PRO A 26 -7.80 -0.08 -15.10
CA PRO A 26 -8.34 -1.45 -15.05
C PRO A 26 -7.27 -2.49 -14.65
N ASN A 27 -6.02 -2.08 -14.43
CA ASN A 27 -4.94 -2.98 -14.07
C ASN A 27 -5.13 -3.55 -12.66
N ILE A 28 -5.02 -4.87 -12.53
CA ILE A 28 -5.02 -5.54 -11.22
C ILE A 28 -3.56 -5.58 -10.73
N PRO A 29 -3.21 -4.87 -9.64
CA PRO A 29 -1.84 -4.86 -9.15
C PRO A 29 -1.43 -6.26 -8.67
N ALA A 30 -0.25 -6.71 -9.09
CA ALA A 30 0.33 -7.95 -8.60
C ALA A 30 0.71 -7.80 -7.12
N GLN A 31 0.59 -8.89 -6.34
CA GLN A 31 0.96 -8.89 -4.92
C GLN A 31 2.41 -8.40 -4.70
N THR A 32 3.37 -8.91 -5.48
CA THR A 32 4.79 -8.54 -5.36
C THR A 32 5.04 -7.05 -5.61
N TRP A 33 4.29 -6.45 -6.53
CA TRP A 33 4.41 -5.01 -6.80
C TRP A 33 3.93 -4.16 -5.62
N ILE A 34 2.86 -4.59 -4.95
CA ILE A 34 2.36 -3.96 -3.71
C ILE A 34 3.39 -4.11 -2.59
N GLU A 35 3.99 -5.30 -2.44
CA GLU A 35 5.04 -5.55 -1.45
C GLU A 35 6.25 -4.63 -1.67
N ASP A 36 6.73 -4.51 -2.92
CA ASP A 36 7.86 -3.65 -3.26
C ASP A 36 7.59 -2.18 -2.96
N LEU A 37 6.37 -1.70 -3.20
CA LEU A 37 5.97 -0.34 -2.83
C LEU A 37 5.96 -0.13 -1.32
N LEU A 38 5.39 -1.08 -0.57
CA LEU A 38 5.32 -1.00 0.88
C LEU A 38 6.71 -1.07 1.53
N ARG A 39 7.64 -1.86 0.98
CA ARG A 39 9.05 -1.86 1.43
C ARG A 39 9.70 -0.50 1.23
N LYS A 40 9.53 0.11 0.05
CA LYS A 40 10.05 1.47 -0.24
C LYS A 40 9.43 2.52 0.67
N ALA A 41 8.16 2.38 1.04
CA ALA A 41 7.53 3.25 2.04
C ALA A 41 8.11 3.02 3.43
N ALA A 42 8.38 1.76 3.80
CA ALA A 42 8.95 1.36 5.09
C ALA A 42 10.40 1.86 5.30
N GLU A 43 11.15 2.10 4.23
CA GLU A 43 12.46 2.78 4.30
C GLU A 43 12.38 4.21 4.84
N LYS A 44 11.20 4.83 4.77
CA LYS A 44 10.96 6.25 5.06
C LYS A 44 10.06 6.48 6.27
N ILE A 45 9.15 5.54 6.51
CA ILE A 45 8.13 5.63 7.54
C ILE A 45 8.10 4.29 8.28
N PRO A 46 8.17 4.28 9.62
CA PRO A 46 8.09 3.04 10.39
C PRO A 46 6.89 2.19 9.99
N ALA A 47 7.11 0.89 9.80
CA ALA A 47 6.09 -0.05 9.33
C ALA A 47 4.81 -0.04 10.18
N GLN A 48 4.93 0.19 11.49
CA GLN A 48 3.80 0.26 12.42
C GLN A 48 2.86 1.44 12.14
N ARG A 49 3.33 2.44 11.38
CA ARG A 49 2.56 3.64 11.00
C ARG A 49 2.03 3.57 9.56
N LEU A 50 2.31 2.49 8.84
CA LEU A 50 1.88 2.33 7.46
C LEU A 50 0.55 1.57 7.39
N TRP A 51 -0.43 2.20 6.75
CA TRP A 51 -1.67 1.57 6.31
C TRP A 51 -1.56 1.10 4.87
N VAL A 52 -2.31 0.06 4.55
CA VAL A 52 -2.41 -0.49 3.19
C VAL A 52 -3.82 -0.27 2.68
N ASN A 53 -3.97 0.59 1.67
CA ASN A 53 -5.26 0.99 1.10
C ASN A 53 -5.14 1.32 -0.39
N PRO A 54 -6.27 1.34 -1.12
CA PRO A 54 -6.30 1.86 -2.49
C PRO A 54 -6.09 3.38 -2.53
N ASP A 55 -5.88 3.92 -3.72
CA ASP A 55 -5.71 5.37 -3.95
C ASP A 55 -6.97 6.16 -3.58
N CYS A 56 -8.17 5.59 -3.81
CA CYS A 56 -9.45 6.23 -3.53
C CYS A 56 -10.59 5.20 -3.42
N GLY A 57 -11.83 5.66 -3.41
CA GLY A 57 -13.03 4.81 -3.41
C GLY A 57 -13.18 4.01 -4.71
N LEU A 58 -13.83 2.85 -4.60
CA LEU A 58 -13.92 1.84 -5.68
C LEU A 58 -15.21 1.95 -6.52
N LYS A 59 -15.97 3.04 -6.40
CA LYS A 59 -17.30 3.20 -7.01
C LYS A 59 -17.31 3.00 -8.54
N THR A 60 -16.19 3.28 -9.21
CA THR A 60 -16.05 3.21 -10.67
C THR A 60 -15.49 1.88 -11.17
N ARG A 61 -15.16 0.94 -10.28
CA ARG A 61 -14.54 -0.34 -10.62
C ARG A 61 -15.54 -1.49 -10.62
N ASN A 62 -15.23 -2.55 -11.36
CA ASN A 62 -16.08 -3.74 -11.44
C ASN A 62 -15.70 -4.75 -10.35
N TRP A 63 -16.67 -5.54 -9.88
CA TRP A 63 -16.47 -6.51 -8.80
C TRP A 63 -15.32 -7.50 -9.02
N PRO A 64 -15.16 -8.15 -10.19
CA PRO A 64 -14.06 -9.09 -10.39
C PRO A 64 -12.68 -8.44 -10.28
N GLU A 65 -12.54 -7.20 -10.77
CA GLU A 65 -11.30 -6.41 -10.68
C GLU A 65 -11.01 -6.05 -9.22
N VAL A 66 -12.03 -5.57 -8.51
CA VAL A 66 -11.95 -5.16 -7.10
C VAL A 66 -11.57 -6.33 -6.21
N GLU A 67 -12.24 -7.47 -6.35
CA GLU A 67 -11.96 -8.66 -5.55
C GLU A 67 -10.51 -9.11 -5.75
N ALA A 68 -10.06 -9.25 -7.00
CA ALA A 68 -8.70 -9.66 -7.29
C ALA A 68 -7.65 -8.67 -6.75
N ALA A 69 -7.86 -7.36 -6.95
CA ALA A 69 -6.93 -6.33 -6.48
C ALA A 69 -6.85 -6.28 -4.95
N LEU A 70 -8.00 -6.32 -4.26
CA LEU A 70 -8.06 -6.31 -2.80
C LEU A 70 -7.51 -7.60 -2.19
N THR A 71 -7.75 -8.76 -2.81
CA THR A 71 -7.13 -10.03 -2.40
C THR A 71 -5.61 -9.94 -2.45
N ASN A 72 -5.04 -9.43 -3.54
CA ASN A 72 -3.60 -9.24 -3.68
C ASN A 72 -3.06 -8.26 -2.62
N MET A 73 -3.76 -7.17 -2.37
CA MET A 73 -3.39 -6.17 -1.37
C MET A 73 -3.38 -6.73 0.07
N VAL A 74 -4.40 -7.52 0.43
CA VAL A 74 -4.47 -8.19 1.73
C VAL A 74 -3.36 -9.24 1.87
N ASN A 75 -3.07 -10.00 0.81
CA ASN A 75 -2.02 -11.01 0.82
C ASN A 75 -0.63 -10.38 0.98
N ALA A 76 -0.35 -9.29 0.26
CA ALA A 76 0.89 -8.51 0.42
C ALA A 76 1.06 -8.03 1.86
N ALA A 77 0.00 -7.47 2.46
CA ALA A 77 0.04 -7.02 3.84
C ALA A 77 0.29 -8.18 4.83
N LYS A 78 -0.31 -9.35 4.60
CA LYS A 78 -0.06 -10.55 5.43
C LYS A 78 1.38 -11.05 5.29
N ALA A 79 1.91 -11.09 4.07
CA ALA A 79 3.28 -11.54 3.80
C ALA A 79 4.30 -10.63 4.52
N LEU A 80 4.18 -9.31 4.37
CA LEU A 80 5.08 -8.36 5.02
C LEU A 80 4.95 -8.38 6.55
N ARG A 81 3.74 -8.55 7.09
CA ARG A 81 3.56 -8.72 8.54
C ARG A 81 4.28 -9.96 9.07
N ALA A 82 4.20 -11.08 8.34
CA ALA A 82 4.92 -12.29 8.73
C ALA A 82 6.44 -12.09 8.66
N GLU A 83 6.93 -11.37 7.64
CA GLU A 83 8.35 -11.08 7.49
C GLU A 83 8.90 -10.12 8.54
N TRP A 84 8.19 -9.04 8.87
CA TRP A 84 8.65 -8.03 9.83
C TRP A 84 8.45 -8.41 11.30
N GLN A 85 7.75 -9.51 11.58
CA GLN A 85 7.67 -10.08 12.92
C GLN A 85 8.77 -11.10 13.24
N ALA A 86 9.61 -11.46 12.25
CA ALA A 86 10.83 -12.24 12.45
C ALA A 86 11.99 -11.34 12.87
#